data_AF-U5TZ57-F1
#
_entry.id   AF-U5TZ57-F1
#
_cell.length_a   1.000
_cell.length_b   1.000
_cell.length_c   1.000
_cell.angle_alpha   90.00
_cell.angle_beta   90.00
_cell.angle_gamma   90.00
#
_symmetry.space_group_name_H-M   'P 1'
#
loop_
_entity.id
_entity.type
_entity.pdbx_description
1 polymer ?
#
loop_
_entity_poly.entity_id
_entity_poly.type
_entity_poly.pdbx_seq_one_letter_code
_entity_poly.pdbx_strand_id
1 'polypeptide(L)'
;VFKAFPDIPINIDIKVNDDSLIAEVSKLIKEYRREHLTVWGNFSDVITQKCYKQNPNVNLLFSMRRVCELILLFYCGLLPFCPIKESQFEVFMPSIYLGKLAACPDSNSIIPWPSLLLRLMDILLMRKSLFQHLSDRGIQIYIWVLNNEE
;
A
#
# COMPACT_ATOMS: atom_id res chain seq x y z
N VAL A 1 -13.38 -15.05 11.18
CA VAL A 1 -13.54 -14.00 10.15
C VAL A 1 -14.08 -14.57 8.84
N PHE A 2 -13.35 -15.42 8.12
CA PHE A 2 -13.81 -15.96 6.82
C PHE A 2 -15.19 -16.65 6.84
N LYS A 3 -15.50 -17.44 7.88
CA LYS A 3 -16.83 -18.02 8.07
C LYS A 3 -17.95 -16.99 8.26
N ALA A 4 -17.65 -15.88 8.94
CA ALA A 4 -18.65 -14.87 9.28
C ALA A 4 -18.91 -13.91 8.10
N PHE A 5 -17.94 -13.74 7.21
CA PHE A 5 -17.98 -12.79 6.11
C PHE A 5 -17.61 -13.44 4.77
N PRO A 6 -18.38 -14.43 4.29
CA PRO A 6 -18.01 -15.29 3.16
C PRO A 6 -17.76 -14.53 1.85
N ASP A 7 -18.52 -13.47 1.60
CA ASP A 7 -18.48 -12.74 0.31
C ASP A 7 -17.81 -11.36 0.41
N ILE A 8 -17.39 -10.94 1.62
CA ILE A 8 -16.80 -9.61 1.83
C ILE A 8 -15.30 -9.68 1.54
N PRO A 9 -14.72 -8.80 0.69
CA PRO A 9 -13.27 -8.72 0.51
C PRO A 9 -12.53 -8.41 1.80
N ILE A 10 -11.36 -9.02 2.02
CA ILE A 10 -10.58 -8.84 3.25
C ILE A 10 -9.13 -8.49 2.91
N ASN A 11 -8.65 -7.41 3.52
CA ASN A 11 -7.25 -7.03 3.52
C ASN A 11 -6.55 -7.55 4.79
N ILE A 12 -5.43 -8.26 4.63
CA ILE A 12 -4.66 -8.90 5.70
C ILE A 12 -3.23 -8.35 5.71
N ASP A 13 -2.92 -7.55 6.73
CA ASP A 13 -1.56 -7.08 6.96
C ASP A 13 -0.77 -8.04 7.88
N ILE A 14 0.25 -8.70 7.32
CA ILE A 14 1.12 -9.64 8.04
C ILE A 14 2.19 -8.85 8.79
N LYS A 15 1.95 -8.64 10.09
CA LYS A 15 2.80 -7.78 10.95
C LYS A 15 4.15 -8.38 11.34
N VAL A 16 4.31 -9.70 11.25
CA VAL A 16 5.50 -10.42 11.74
C VAL A 16 6.11 -11.21 10.59
N ASN A 17 7.43 -11.15 10.48
CA ASN A 17 8.19 -11.93 9.52
C ASN A 17 8.34 -13.39 10.02
N ASP A 18 7.27 -14.17 9.89
CA ASP A 18 7.21 -15.57 10.30
C ASP A 18 6.62 -16.42 9.16
N ASP A 19 7.42 -17.37 8.67
CA ASP A 19 7.04 -18.24 7.55
C ASP A 19 5.92 -19.21 7.93
N SER A 20 5.84 -19.63 9.19
CA SER A 20 4.77 -20.50 9.70
C SER A 20 3.45 -19.76 9.72
N LEU A 21 3.46 -18.49 10.16
CA LEU A 21 2.29 -17.62 10.12
C LEU A 21 1.79 -17.44 8.68
N ILE A 22 2.70 -17.11 7.75
CA ILE A 22 2.37 -16.92 6.33
C ILE A 22 1.79 -18.22 5.73
N ALA A 23 2.35 -19.38 6.08
CA ALA A 23 1.86 -20.67 5.62
C ALA A 23 0.46 -20.99 6.15
N GLU A 24 0.20 -20.79 7.44
CA GLU A 24 -1.12 -21.04 8.04
C GLU A 24 -2.19 -20.06 7.53
N VAL A 25 -1.84 -18.78 7.35
CA VAL A 25 -2.76 -17.82 6.71
C VAL A 25 -3.09 -18.24 5.27
N SER A 26 -2.08 -18.64 4.49
CA SER A 26 -2.28 -19.15 3.12
C SER A 26 -3.17 -20.39 3.09
N LYS A 27 -2.96 -21.33 4.02
CA LYS A 27 -3.79 -22.53 4.17
C LYS A 27 -5.25 -22.17 4.44
N LEU A 28 -5.51 -21.23 5.35
CA LEU A 28 -6.87 -20.74 5.61
C LEU A 28 -7.47 -20.09 4.37
N ILE A 29 -6.74 -19.24 3.64
CA ILE A 29 -7.28 -18.60 2.43
C ILE A 29 -7.71 -19.67 1.41
N LYS A 30 -6.90 -20.72 1.22
CA LYS A 30 -7.20 -21.84 0.31
C LYS A 30 -8.39 -22.68 0.79
N GLU A 31 -8.44 -23.01 2.09
CA GLU A 31 -9.52 -23.81 2.67
C GLU A 31 -10.89 -23.17 2.45
N TYR A 32 -10.97 -21.85 2.59
CA TYR A 32 -12.20 -21.09 2.35
C TYR A 32 -12.38 -20.62 0.89
N ARG A 33 -11.43 -20.94 -0.01
CA ARG A 33 -11.43 -20.56 -1.45
C ARG A 33 -11.53 -19.04 -1.68
N ARG A 34 -10.72 -18.28 -0.94
CA ARG A 34 -10.83 -16.81 -0.86
C ARG A 34 -9.70 -16.06 -1.54
N GLU A 35 -8.89 -16.71 -2.37
CA GLU A 35 -7.72 -16.10 -3.00
C GLU A 35 -8.07 -14.82 -3.77
N HIS A 36 -9.21 -14.83 -4.47
CA HIS A 36 -9.69 -13.71 -5.29
C HIS A 36 -10.31 -12.56 -4.49
N LEU A 37 -10.77 -12.80 -3.25
CA LEU A 37 -11.38 -11.80 -2.35
C LEU A 37 -10.43 -11.33 -1.25
N THR A 38 -9.24 -11.91 -1.17
CA THR A 38 -8.28 -11.61 -0.11
C THR A 38 -7.10 -10.88 -0.71
N VAL A 39 -6.66 -9.85 0.00
CA VAL A 39 -5.39 -9.18 -0.28
C VAL A 39 -4.54 -9.32 0.94
N TRP A 40 -3.24 -9.51 0.73
CA TRP A 40 -2.30 -9.61 1.82
C TRP A 40 -0.93 -9.05 1.47
N GLY A 41 -0.14 -8.85 2.51
CA GLY A 41 1.25 -8.46 2.42
C GLY A 41 1.62 -7.61 3.62
N ASN A 42 2.61 -6.77 3.45
CA ASN A 42 3.05 -5.82 4.45
C ASN A 42 3.81 -4.65 3.82
N PHE A 43 4.03 -3.61 4.62
CA PHE A 43 4.94 -2.52 4.31
C PHE A 43 6.37 -2.99 3.97
N SER A 44 6.84 -4.06 4.64
CA SER A 44 8.13 -4.70 4.40
C SER A 44 8.12 -5.55 3.14
N ASP A 45 9.01 -5.23 2.20
CA ASP A 45 9.14 -5.99 0.96
C ASP A 45 9.49 -7.46 1.20
N VAL A 46 10.30 -7.75 2.23
CA VAL A 46 10.69 -9.14 2.57
C VAL A 46 9.46 -9.99 2.88
N ILE A 47 8.53 -9.47 3.68
CA ILE A 47 7.30 -10.18 4.06
C ILE A 47 6.39 -10.33 2.84
N THR A 48 6.21 -9.25 2.08
CA THR A 48 5.37 -9.26 0.85
C THR A 48 5.91 -10.24 -0.20
N GLN A 49 7.23 -10.34 -0.39
CA GLN A 49 7.82 -11.35 -1.27
C GLN A 49 7.61 -12.78 -0.75
N LYS A 50 7.68 -13.01 0.56
CA LYS A 50 7.37 -14.32 1.16
C LYS A 50 5.91 -14.70 0.96
N CYS A 51 4.99 -13.75 1.14
CA CYS A 51 3.57 -13.93 0.86
C CYS A 51 3.36 -14.33 -0.61
N TYR A 52 3.90 -13.55 -1.54
CA TYR A 52 3.77 -13.85 -2.98
C TYR A 52 4.33 -15.22 -3.36
N LYS A 53 5.49 -15.61 -2.81
CA LYS A 53 6.06 -16.94 -3.02
C LYS A 53 5.19 -18.07 -2.46
N GLN A 54 4.56 -17.85 -1.29
CA GLN A 54 3.71 -18.85 -0.65
C GLN A 54 2.39 -19.08 -1.40
N ASN A 55 1.77 -18.01 -1.92
CA ASN A 55 0.55 -18.11 -2.71
C ASN A 55 0.43 -16.96 -3.72
N PRO A 56 0.85 -17.16 -4.98
CA PRO A 56 0.80 -16.11 -6.00
C PRO A 56 -0.63 -15.84 -6.52
N ASN A 57 -1.62 -16.67 -6.17
CA ASN A 57 -3.01 -16.48 -6.59
C ASN A 57 -3.76 -15.46 -5.71
N VAL A 58 -3.20 -15.10 -4.55
CA VAL A 58 -3.79 -14.09 -3.65
C VAL A 58 -3.33 -12.72 -4.10
N ASN A 59 -4.24 -11.76 -4.12
CA ASN A 59 -3.91 -10.37 -4.46
C ASN A 59 -2.84 -9.82 -3.50
N LEU A 60 -1.93 -9.00 -4.04
CA LEU A 60 -0.77 -8.52 -3.30
C LEU A 60 -0.82 -7.00 -3.12
N LEU A 61 -0.52 -6.52 -1.91
CA LEU A 61 -0.37 -5.09 -1.63
C LEU A 61 1.04 -4.59 -1.95
N PHE A 62 1.18 -3.30 -2.27
CA PHE A 62 2.48 -2.68 -2.49
C PHE A 62 3.28 -2.57 -1.18
N SER A 63 4.50 -3.13 -1.17
CA SER A 63 5.48 -2.82 -0.14
C SER A 63 6.09 -1.43 -0.37
N MET A 64 6.72 -0.83 0.63
CA MET A 64 7.33 0.50 0.43
C MET A 64 8.39 0.56 -0.63
N ARG A 65 9.21 -0.49 -0.71
CA ARG A 65 10.21 -0.57 -1.76
C ARG A 65 9.55 -0.47 -3.13
N ARG A 66 8.44 -1.21 -3.31
CA ARG A 66 7.67 -1.21 -4.56
C ARG A 66 6.96 0.11 -4.82
N VAL A 67 6.50 0.81 -3.78
CA VAL A 67 6.00 2.20 -3.90
C VAL A 67 7.10 3.14 -4.39
N CYS A 68 8.30 3.09 -3.81
CA CYS A 68 9.42 3.93 -4.26
C CYS A 68 9.82 3.63 -5.72
N GLU A 69 9.88 2.34 -6.09
CA GLU A 69 10.16 1.91 -7.47
C GLU A 69 9.05 2.39 -8.43
N LEU A 70 7.78 2.27 -8.05
CA LEU A 70 6.65 2.77 -8.82
C LEU A 70 6.77 4.27 -9.10
N ILE A 71 7.04 5.08 -8.07
CA ILE A 71 7.18 6.53 -8.19
C ILE A 71 8.37 6.88 -9.08
N LEU A 72 9.52 6.23 -8.89
CA LEU A 72 10.68 6.44 -9.76
C LEU A 72 10.36 6.13 -11.22
N LEU A 73 9.76 4.97 -11.50
CA LEU A 73 9.39 4.57 -12.86
C LEU A 73 8.37 5.52 -13.48
N PHE A 74 7.40 6.00 -12.70
CA PHE A 74 6.40 6.95 -13.16
C PHE A 74 7.05 8.28 -13.57
N TYR A 75 7.90 8.85 -12.73
CA TYR A 75 8.52 10.15 -12.99
C TYR A 75 9.65 10.09 -14.04
N CYS A 76 10.29 8.92 -14.22
CA CYS A 76 11.22 8.69 -15.34
C CYS A 76 10.51 8.34 -16.66
N GLY A 77 9.17 8.18 -16.67
CA GLY A 77 8.41 7.80 -17.86
C GLY A 77 8.53 6.33 -18.28
N LEU A 78 9.12 5.49 -17.43
CA LEU A 78 9.37 4.07 -17.72
C LEU A 78 8.25 3.13 -17.25
N LEU A 79 7.32 3.62 -16.42
CA LEU A 79 6.24 2.81 -15.84
C LEU A 79 5.42 2.00 -16.87
N PRO A 80 5.07 2.52 -18.07
CA PRO A 80 4.32 1.76 -19.06
C PRO A 80 5.03 0.49 -19.54
N PHE A 81 6.36 0.43 -19.43
CA PHE A 81 7.18 -0.68 -19.91
C PHE A 81 7.48 -1.72 -18.82
N CYS A 82 7.11 -1.44 -17.57
CA CYS A 82 7.40 -2.32 -16.45
C CYS A 82 6.17 -3.12 -16.00
N PRO A 83 6.26 -4.45 -15.87
CA PRO A 83 5.19 -5.25 -15.28
C PRO A 83 5.04 -4.95 -13.78
N ILE A 84 3.80 -4.94 -13.31
CA ILE A 84 3.44 -4.77 -11.90
C ILE A 84 2.68 -6.03 -11.51
N LYS A 85 3.10 -6.66 -10.42
CA LYS A 85 2.47 -7.88 -9.89
C LYS A 85 1.50 -7.58 -8.76
N GLU A 86 1.67 -6.42 -8.14
CA GLU A 86 0.84 -5.92 -7.05
C GLU A 86 -0.54 -5.52 -7.59
N SER A 87 -1.60 -5.86 -6.84
CA SER A 87 -2.99 -5.64 -7.22
C SER A 87 -3.63 -4.47 -6.46
N GLN A 88 -3.09 -4.12 -5.28
CA GLN A 88 -3.63 -3.06 -4.42
C GLN A 88 -2.58 -2.07 -3.98
N PHE A 89 -2.74 -0.82 -4.41
CA PHE A 89 -1.92 0.31 -4.01
C PHE A 89 -2.55 1.02 -2.80
N GLU A 90 -2.11 0.62 -1.61
CA GLU A 90 -2.45 1.25 -0.34
C GLU A 90 -1.47 2.38 -0.05
N VAL A 91 -1.90 3.61 -0.25
CA VAL A 91 -1.06 4.79 -0.07
C VAL A 91 -1.55 5.61 1.11
N PHE A 92 -0.64 6.00 2.00
CA PHE A 92 -0.98 6.97 3.04
C PHE A 92 -1.02 8.37 2.45
N MET A 93 -1.89 9.24 2.96
CA MET A 93 -1.97 10.64 2.52
C MET A 93 -1.03 11.51 3.38
N PRO A 94 0.10 12.03 2.84
CA PRO A 94 1.06 12.79 3.64
C PRO A 94 0.51 14.09 4.22
N SER A 95 -0.44 14.75 3.53
CA SER A 95 -1.05 16.01 3.98
C SER A 95 -1.75 15.93 5.35
N ILE A 96 -2.23 14.75 5.76
CA ILE A 96 -2.80 14.53 7.10
C ILE A 96 -1.79 14.87 8.20
N TYR A 97 -0.53 14.51 7.99
CA TYR A 97 0.55 14.78 8.94
C TYR A 97 1.01 16.23 8.89
N LEU A 98 0.86 16.91 7.74
CA LEU A 98 1.17 18.33 7.60
C LEU A 98 0.24 19.18 8.48
N GLY A 99 -1.06 18.86 8.53
CA GLY A 99 -2.02 19.53 9.42
C GLY A 99 -1.69 19.36 10.91
N LYS A 100 -1.27 18.15 11.31
CA LYS A 100 -0.81 17.87 12.68
C LYS A 100 0.47 18.63 13.05
N LEU A 101 1.42 18.73 12.11
CA LEU A 101 2.66 19.47 12.32
C LEU A 101 2.40 20.98 12.42
N ALA A 102 1.45 21.51 11.64
CA ALA A 102 1.04 22.91 11.75
C ALA A 102 0.32 23.24 13.07
N ALA A 103 -0.37 22.25 13.67
CA ALA A 103 -1.05 22.39 14.96
C ALA A 103 -0.10 22.33 16.18
N CYS A 104 1.14 21.83 16.01
CA CYS A 104 2.18 21.83 17.03
C CYS A 104 3.31 22.80 16.64
N PRO A 105 3.20 24.10 16.98
CA PRO A 105 4.24 25.07 16.66
C PRO A 105 5.43 24.90 17.60
N ASP A 106 6.45 24.15 17.18
CA ASP A 106 7.76 24.24 17.83
C ASP A 106 8.45 25.55 17.42
N SER A 107 8.76 26.35 18.45
CA SER A 107 9.46 27.64 18.39
C SER A 107 10.80 27.53 17.63
N ASN A 108 11.07 28.48 16.74
CA ASN A 108 12.37 28.82 16.10
C ASN A 108 12.81 28.20 14.74
N SER A 109 11.97 27.56 13.92
CA SER A 109 12.40 27.11 12.58
C SER A 109 11.66 27.78 11.42
N ILE A 110 12.40 28.47 10.54
CA ILE A 110 11.92 29.04 9.27
C ILE A 110 11.68 27.87 8.31
N ILE A 111 10.46 27.32 8.31
CA ILE A 111 10.01 26.13 7.55
C ILE A 111 10.80 24.86 7.95
N PRO A 112 10.28 24.03 8.87
CA PRO A 112 10.97 22.79 9.24
C PRO A 112 11.05 21.85 8.03
N TRP A 113 12.26 21.39 7.67
CA TRP A 113 12.53 20.39 6.61
C TRP A 113 11.49 19.25 6.50
N PRO A 114 10.97 18.68 7.62
CA PRO A 114 9.88 17.71 7.58
C PRO A 114 8.63 18.18 6.82
N SER A 115 8.24 19.45 6.95
CA SER A 115 7.06 20.00 6.28
C SER A 115 7.23 20.09 4.75
N LEU A 116 8.43 20.46 4.29
CA LEU A 116 8.75 20.48 2.86
C LEU A 116 8.79 19.06 2.29
N LEU A 117 9.41 18.13 3.00
CA LEU A 117 9.44 16.73 2.59
C LEU A 117 8.03 16.14 2.48
N LEU A 118 7.16 16.37 3.47
CA LEU A 118 5.77 15.89 3.44
C LEU A 118 4.99 16.48 2.26
N ARG A 119 5.16 17.78 1.94
CA ARG A 119 4.54 18.41 0.77
C ARG A 119 5.04 17.79 -0.54
N LEU A 120 6.34 17.53 -0.65
CA LEU A 120 6.90 16.86 -1.82
C LEU A 120 6.35 15.44 -1.95
N MET A 121 6.30 14.66 -0.87
CA MET A 121 5.72 13.33 -0.88
C MET A 121 4.25 13.36 -1.28
N ASP A 122 3.48 14.33 -0.80
CA ASP A 122 2.07 14.51 -1.16
C ASP A 122 1.91 14.74 -2.66
N ILE A 123 2.68 15.66 -3.24
CA ILE A 123 2.68 15.95 -4.68
C ILE A 123 3.08 14.72 -5.51
N LEU A 124 4.05 13.94 -5.04
CA LEU A 124 4.55 12.76 -5.75
C LEU A 124 3.57 11.59 -5.70
N LEU A 125 3.02 11.28 -4.52
CA LEU A 125 2.17 10.12 -4.28
C LEU A 125 0.71 10.34 -4.69
N MET A 126 0.19 11.56 -4.54
CA MET A 126 -1.24 11.87 -4.74
C MET A 126 -1.56 12.36 -6.17
N ARG A 127 -0.68 12.10 -7.14
CA ARG A 127 -0.84 12.59 -8.50
C ARG A 127 -1.94 11.84 -9.24
N LYS A 128 -2.97 12.56 -9.72
CA LYS A 128 -4.11 11.98 -10.45
C LYS A 128 -3.71 11.12 -11.66
N SER A 129 -2.69 11.52 -12.41
CA SER A 129 -2.22 10.74 -13.57
C SER A 129 -1.50 9.44 -13.19
N LEU A 130 -0.90 9.36 -11.99
CA LEU A 130 -0.40 8.09 -11.45
C LEU A 130 -1.58 7.16 -11.16
N PHE A 131 -2.62 7.68 -10.49
CA PHE A 131 -3.81 6.89 -10.15
C PHE A 131 -4.53 6.38 -11.39
N GLN A 132 -4.72 7.25 -12.39
CA GLN A 132 -5.31 6.84 -13.65
C GLN A 132 -4.50 5.71 -14.30
N HIS A 133 -3.17 5.85 -14.37
CA HIS A 133 -2.31 4.82 -14.96
C HIS A 133 -2.41 3.48 -14.22
N LEU A 134 -2.49 3.50 -12.88
CA LEU A 134 -2.66 2.29 -12.08
C LEU A 134 -4.05 1.66 -12.29
N SER A 135 -5.11 2.48 -12.29
CA SER A 135 -6.48 2.00 -12.52
C SER A 135 -6.69 1.43 -13.92
N ASP A 136 -6.08 2.03 -14.96
CA ASP A 136 -6.10 1.51 -16.33
C ASP A 136 -5.43 0.13 -16.43
N ARG A 137 -4.54 -0.19 -15.49
CA ARG A 137 -3.89 -1.51 -15.36
C ARG A 137 -4.64 -2.48 -14.45
N GLY A 138 -5.83 -2.10 -13.95
CA GLY A 138 -6.65 -2.92 -13.05
C GLY A 138 -6.17 -2.94 -11.59
N ILE A 139 -5.27 -2.03 -11.20
CA ILE A 139 -4.77 -1.93 -9.83
C ILE A 139 -5.75 -1.09 -9.02
N GLN A 140 -6.21 -1.65 -7.90
CA GLN A 140 -7.10 -0.95 -6.97
C GLN A 140 -6.29 -0.01 -6.08
N ILE A 141 -6.83 1.18 -5.81
CA ILE A 141 -6.14 2.22 -5.06
C ILE A 141 -6.93 2.49 -3.78
N TYR A 142 -6.23 2.45 -2.64
CA TYR A 142 -6.80 2.77 -1.34
C TYR A 142 -5.97 3.85 -0.67
N ILE A 143 -6.64 4.90 -0.24
CA ILE A 143 -5.99 5.93 0.57
C ILE A 143 -6.21 5.54 2.04
N TRP A 144 -5.11 5.30 2.75
CA TRP A 144 -5.11 4.78 4.12
C TRP A 144 -4.90 5.90 5.15
N VAL A 145 -5.47 5.70 6.34
CA VAL A 145 -5.56 6.62 7.49
C VAL A 145 -6.39 7.89 7.24
N LEU A 146 -7.48 7.78 6.48
CA LEU A 146 -8.48 8.84 6.39
C LEU A 146 -9.39 8.78 7.63
N ASN A 147 -9.06 9.60 8.63
CA ASN A 147 -9.84 9.70 9.88
C ASN A 147 -10.76 10.92 9.92
N ASN A 148 -10.64 11.81 8.94
CA ASN A 148 -11.42 13.04 8.84
C ASN A 148 -12.31 12.94 7.59
N GLU A 149 -13.48 13.60 7.64
CA GLU A 149 -14.42 13.67 6.52
C GLU A 149 -14.01 14.74 5.47
N GLU A 150 -13.14 15.67 5.88
CA GLU A 150 -12.50 16.70 5.04
C GLU A 150 -11.21 16.19 4.40
#